data_AF-A0A961NMH0-F1
#
_entry.id   AF-A0A961NMH0-F1
#
_cell.length_a   1.000
_cell.length_b   1.000
_cell.length_c   1.000
_cell.angle_alpha   90.00
_cell.angle_beta   90.00
_cell.angle_gamma   90.00
#
_symmetry.space_group_name_H-M   'P 1'
#
loop_
_entity.id
_entity.type
_entity.pdbx_description
1 polymer ?
#
loop_
_entity_poly.entity_id
_entity_poly.type
_entity_poly.pdbx_seq_one_letter_code
_entity_poly.pdbx_strand_id
1 'polypeptide(L)'
;YAARWSTETRGNVTSTNANRNAHTVNNQTGDSGRLQWISLGHARSSEIDAALDQTRFTDLFKLEPVTDGRCPTGSRPFLNANIINTRYWRTDVPSVELECLRLFDVRMKSVDSAHFRRVASRLESRRYAAHLGATIDFHKMEGIAHDNRHEKLYVAFASLSGGMLPINAGDAGYHHRDEIDHIRLPQAQRCGGIYALQLKADQTDSDGRPMDSAYVAVNMRPELLGRSSANGVNDCDPNTIAGPDNLTFIPGADLLIVAEDNDDIFRNDMVWTYRVSDPKPESAERKLTRIASVPYGAEATSTYFYDNYHGYAYLMVVAQKPYGKTLSRYADRMRTGAVQFPPQLRGEYRELYELLQKPIPEEYKGAIIGTIGPIPVASLPAMPEDAP
;
A
#
# COMPACT_ATOMS: atom_id res chain seq x y z
N TYR A 1 -17.11 1.44 -6.23
CA TYR A 1 -17.22 2.04 -4.89
C TYR A 1 -15.87 2.60 -4.49
N ALA A 2 -15.82 3.52 -3.52
CA ALA A 2 -14.60 3.99 -2.88
C ALA A 2 -14.80 4.04 -1.36
N ALA A 3 -13.76 3.76 -0.57
CA ALA A 3 -13.87 3.71 0.87
C ALA A 3 -13.67 5.09 1.50
N ARG A 4 -14.53 5.46 2.45
CA ARG A 4 -14.27 6.49 3.45
C ARG A 4 -13.71 5.81 4.70
N TRP A 5 -12.62 6.38 5.22
CA TRP A 5 -11.97 5.90 6.43
C TRP A 5 -12.44 6.67 7.66
N SER A 6 -12.68 5.95 8.75
CA SER A 6 -12.86 6.52 10.08
C SER A 6 -11.99 5.78 11.08
N THR A 7 -11.07 6.50 11.72
CA THR A 7 -10.12 5.92 12.67
C THR A 7 -10.86 5.31 13.86
N GLU A 8 -10.49 4.08 14.21
CA GLU A 8 -11.02 3.42 15.41
C GLU A 8 -10.34 4.00 16.66
N THR A 9 -11.15 4.49 17.59
CA THR A 9 -10.70 4.82 18.95
C THR A 9 -10.43 3.54 19.73
N ARG A 10 -9.16 3.20 19.96
CA ARG A 10 -8.84 2.25 21.04
C ARG A 10 -9.11 2.97 22.37
N GLY A 11 -9.93 2.37 23.24
CA GLY A 11 -10.19 2.91 24.57
C GLY A 11 -8.88 3.19 25.31
N ASN A 12 -8.88 4.18 26.20
CA ASN A 12 -7.70 4.61 26.95
C ASN A 12 -6.96 3.42 27.57
N VAL A 13 -5.74 3.14 27.10
CA VAL A 13 -4.81 2.24 27.79
C VAL A 13 -3.95 3.10 28.68
N THR A 14 -4.28 3.15 29.97
CA THR A 14 -3.43 3.72 31.00
C THR A 14 -2.23 2.80 31.21
N SER A 15 -1.09 3.10 30.60
CA SER A 15 0.17 2.47 31.00
C SER A 15 0.73 3.21 32.22
N THR A 16 0.59 2.65 33.41
CA THR A 16 1.29 3.15 34.60
C THR A 16 2.75 2.70 34.55
N ASN A 17 3.63 3.54 34.00
CA ASN A 17 5.05 3.45 34.35
C ASN A 17 5.26 4.23 35.64
N ALA A 18 5.68 3.54 36.69
CA ALA A 18 6.07 4.11 37.97
C ALA A 18 7.38 4.88 37.80
N ASN A 19 7.30 6.10 37.24
CA ASN A 19 8.12 7.28 37.51
C ASN A 19 8.02 8.27 36.33
N ARG A 20 7.44 9.45 36.62
CA ARG A 20 7.27 10.67 35.80
C ARG A 20 5.95 10.78 35.02
N ASN A 21 5.18 11.80 35.39
CA ASN A 21 4.09 12.51 34.71
C ASN A 21 3.14 11.66 33.84
N ALA A 22 1.91 11.47 34.33
CA ALA A 22 0.79 10.99 33.53
C ALA A 22 0.49 11.99 32.39
N HIS A 23 0.97 11.68 31.19
CA HIS A 23 0.49 12.29 29.96
C HIS A 23 -0.67 11.44 29.44
N THR A 24 -1.87 12.02 29.38
CA THR A 24 -2.99 11.44 28.63
C THR A 24 -2.64 11.55 27.14
N VAL A 25 -1.98 10.53 26.59
CA VAL A 25 -1.83 10.39 25.15
C VAL A 25 -3.18 9.91 24.63
N ASN A 26 -3.83 10.71 23.78
CA ASN A 26 -4.98 10.23 23.01
C ASN A 26 -4.48 9.07 22.14
N ASN A 27 -4.76 7.83 22.53
CA ASN A 27 -4.31 6.59 21.87
C ASN A 27 -5.10 6.28 20.59
N GLN A 28 -5.36 7.30 19.75
CA GLN A 28 -5.83 7.07 18.38
C GLN A 28 -4.60 6.91 17.49
N THR A 29 -4.15 5.67 17.29
CA THR A 29 -2.92 5.38 16.53
C THR A 29 -3.05 5.56 15.02
N GLY A 30 -4.23 5.96 14.49
CA GLY A 30 -4.48 6.14 13.05
C GLY A 30 -4.32 4.88 12.21
N ASP A 31 -3.85 3.79 12.81
CA ASP A 31 -3.40 2.55 12.20
C ASP A 31 -4.53 1.56 11.98
N SER A 32 -5.74 1.85 12.47
CA SER A 32 -6.91 0.98 12.41
C SER A 32 -8.14 1.82 12.12
N GLY A 33 -9.03 1.33 11.26
CA GLY A 33 -10.18 2.13 10.82
C GLY A 33 -11.35 1.29 10.35
N ARG A 34 -12.54 1.90 10.44
CA ARG A 34 -13.76 1.41 9.79
C ARG A 34 -13.84 1.96 8.37
N LEU A 35 -14.34 1.12 7.48
CA LEU A 35 -14.55 1.46 6.08
C LEU A 35 -16.05 1.63 5.82
N GLN A 36 -16.43 2.80 5.31
CA GLN A 36 -17.77 3.03 4.77
C GLN A 36 -17.66 3.23 3.27
N TRP A 37 -18.49 2.55 2.48
CA TRP A 37 -18.37 2.54 1.03
C TRP A 37 -19.24 3.60 0.38
N ILE A 38 -18.64 4.41 -0.50
CA ILE A 38 -19.31 5.41 -1.31
C ILE A 38 -19.52 4.85 -2.71
N SER A 39 -20.75 4.85 -3.19
CA SER A 39 -21.03 4.48 -4.57
C SER A 39 -20.44 5.52 -5.52
N LEU A 40 -19.65 5.05 -6.49
CA LEU A 40 -19.19 5.91 -7.60
C LEU A 40 -20.21 5.90 -8.75
N GLY A 41 -21.39 5.31 -8.55
CA GLY A 41 -22.37 5.05 -9.61
C GLY A 41 -22.01 3.84 -10.49
N HIS A 42 -22.78 3.64 -11.55
CA HIS A 42 -22.60 2.59 -12.56
C HIS A 42 -22.36 3.21 -13.94
N ALA A 43 -21.50 2.59 -14.75
CA ALA A 43 -21.27 2.96 -16.15
C ALA A 43 -20.94 1.69 -16.96
N ARG A 44 -21.42 1.61 -18.20
CA ARG A 44 -21.05 0.58 -19.17
C ARG A 44 -19.82 1.01 -19.95
N SER A 45 -19.04 0.06 -20.46
CA SER A 45 -17.88 0.35 -21.31
C SER A 45 -18.26 1.25 -22.49
N SER A 46 -19.38 0.95 -23.18
CA SER A 46 -19.88 1.76 -24.30
C SER A 46 -20.17 3.23 -23.95
N GLU A 47 -20.57 3.53 -22.71
CA GLU A 47 -20.80 4.91 -22.26
C GLU A 47 -19.48 5.67 -22.06
N ILE A 48 -18.44 4.96 -21.61
CA ILE A 48 -17.10 5.53 -21.40
C ILE A 48 -16.39 5.66 -22.74
N ASP A 49 -16.46 4.65 -23.61
CA ASP A 49 -15.85 4.66 -24.94
C ASP A 49 -16.33 5.87 -25.75
N ALA A 50 -17.64 6.16 -25.71
CA ALA A 50 -18.20 7.34 -26.38
C ALA A 50 -17.67 8.67 -25.81
N ALA A 51 -17.21 8.69 -24.56
CA ALA A 51 -16.70 9.88 -23.89
C ALA A 51 -15.19 10.09 -24.03
N LEU A 52 -14.40 9.04 -24.34
CA LEU A 52 -12.93 9.06 -24.32
C LEU A 52 -12.34 10.14 -25.24
N ASP A 53 -12.73 10.16 -26.51
CA ASP A 53 -12.13 11.06 -27.50
C ASP A 53 -12.65 12.50 -27.39
N GLN A 54 -13.76 12.69 -26.67
CA GLN A 54 -14.48 13.94 -26.63
C GLN A 54 -14.30 14.69 -25.31
N THR A 55 -13.70 14.09 -24.28
CA THR A 55 -13.70 14.64 -22.92
C THR A 55 -12.29 14.93 -22.45
N ARG A 56 -12.03 16.20 -22.17
CA ARG A 56 -10.80 16.66 -21.50
C ARG A 56 -11.03 16.74 -20.00
N PHE A 57 -9.94 16.72 -19.25
CA PHE A 57 -9.97 16.97 -17.81
C PHE A 57 -10.73 18.25 -17.46
N THR A 58 -10.47 19.34 -18.20
CA THR A 58 -11.11 20.65 -17.99
C THR A 58 -12.60 20.68 -18.30
N ASP A 59 -13.13 19.66 -18.98
CA ASP A 59 -14.56 19.50 -19.22
C ASP A 59 -15.27 18.81 -18.03
N LEU A 60 -14.50 18.19 -17.12
CA LEU A 60 -14.99 17.45 -15.95
C LEU A 60 -14.73 18.23 -14.65
N PHE A 61 -13.55 18.79 -14.52
CA PHE A 61 -13.08 19.46 -13.31
C PHE A 61 -12.56 20.86 -13.64
N LYS A 62 -13.01 21.82 -12.81
CA LYS A 62 -12.38 23.13 -12.73
C LYS A 62 -11.42 23.14 -11.54
N LEU A 63 -10.16 23.48 -11.81
CA LEU A 63 -9.18 23.83 -10.79
C LEU A 63 -9.48 25.25 -10.32
N GLU A 64 -9.67 25.39 -9.02
CA GLU A 64 -9.98 26.67 -8.38
C GLU A 64 -8.78 27.09 -7.52
N PRO A 65 -8.53 28.41 -7.37
CA PRO A 65 -7.38 28.90 -6.62
C PRO A 65 -7.52 28.56 -5.12
N VAL A 66 -6.42 28.11 -4.51
CA VAL A 66 -6.31 28.02 -3.04
C VAL A 66 -6.05 29.42 -2.50
N THR A 67 -6.82 29.87 -1.51
CA THR A 67 -6.60 31.15 -0.82
C THR A 67 -6.53 30.89 0.68
N ASP A 68 -5.43 31.30 1.31
CA ASP A 68 -5.17 31.07 2.75
C ASP A 68 -5.39 29.61 3.19
N GLY A 69 -4.91 28.65 2.39
CA GLY A 69 -5.07 27.22 2.68
C GLY A 69 -6.51 26.69 2.55
N ARG A 70 -7.42 27.46 1.95
CA ARG A 70 -8.84 27.11 1.77
C ARG A 70 -9.24 27.03 0.30
N CYS A 71 -10.12 26.08 0.02
CA CYS A 71 -10.86 26.03 -1.23
C CYS A 71 -12.06 26.98 -1.24
N PRO A 72 -12.39 27.59 -2.40
CA PRO A 72 -13.59 28.39 -2.55
C PRO A 72 -14.87 27.58 -2.36
N THR A 73 -15.94 28.23 -1.90
CA THR A 73 -17.27 27.61 -1.71
C THR A 73 -17.73 26.85 -2.96
N GLY A 74 -18.14 25.60 -2.77
CA GLY A 74 -18.60 24.71 -3.86
C GLY A 74 -17.47 23.95 -4.57
N SER A 75 -16.21 24.16 -4.18
CA SER A 75 -15.08 23.32 -4.58
C SER A 75 -14.75 22.37 -3.43
N ARG A 76 -14.26 21.17 -3.75
CA ARG A 76 -13.79 20.21 -2.75
C ARG A 76 -12.27 20.22 -2.70
N PRO A 77 -11.68 20.21 -1.49
CA PRO A 77 -10.24 20.03 -1.35
C PRO A 77 -9.86 18.64 -1.84
N PHE A 78 -8.82 18.59 -2.68
CA PHE A 78 -8.17 17.37 -3.14
C PHE A 78 -6.70 17.46 -2.75
N LEU A 79 -6.30 16.65 -1.78
CA LEU A 79 -4.92 16.62 -1.37
C LEU A 79 -4.13 15.68 -2.24
N ASN A 80 -3.24 16.23 -3.06
CA ASN A 80 -2.43 15.43 -3.95
C ASN A 80 -1.13 14.95 -3.29
N ALA A 81 -1.23 14.43 -2.06
CA ALA A 81 -0.09 13.96 -1.26
C ALA A 81 0.69 12.79 -1.91
N ASN A 82 0.08 12.12 -2.91
CA ASN A 82 0.65 10.97 -3.58
C ASN A 82 1.25 11.27 -4.98
N ILE A 83 0.96 12.42 -5.62
CA ILE A 83 1.61 12.77 -6.91
C ILE A 83 2.97 13.43 -6.69
N ILE A 84 3.20 14.10 -5.56
CA ILE A 84 4.48 14.80 -5.36
C ILE A 84 5.61 13.82 -5.08
N ASN A 85 5.32 12.67 -4.47
CA ASN A 85 6.34 11.63 -4.30
C ASN A 85 6.66 10.86 -5.59
N THR A 86 5.89 11.04 -6.69
CA THR A 86 6.28 10.55 -8.02
C THR A 86 7.30 11.47 -8.70
N ARG A 87 7.50 12.70 -8.18
CA ARG A 87 8.57 13.62 -8.58
C ARG A 87 9.70 13.60 -7.55
N TYR A 88 10.25 12.41 -7.31
CA TYR A 88 11.39 12.13 -6.42
C TYR A 88 12.65 13.00 -6.67
N TRP A 89 12.68 13.77 -7.77
CA TRP A 89 13.81 14.63 -8.20
C TRP A 89 13.53 16.14 -8.12
N ARG A 90 12.33 16.59 -7.69
CA ARG A 90 12.01 18.02 -7.54
C ARG A 90 11.94 18.42 -6.08
N THR A 91 13.02 19.02 -5.58
CA THR A 91 13.14 19.54 -4.21
C THR A 91 12.51 20.93 -4.02
N ASP A 92 11.96 21.50 -5.08
CA ASP A 92 11.38 22.84 -5.14
C ASP A 92 9.84 22.86 -5.02
N VAL A 93 9.20 21.69 -5.01
CA VAL A 93 7.74 21.56 -4.83
C VAL A 93 7.46 21.10 -3.40
N PRO A 94 6.60 21.81 -2.63
CA PRO A 94 6.18 21.36 -1.31
C PRO A 94 5.69 19.91 -1.38
N SER A 95 5.98 19.10 -0.36
CA SER A 95 5.66 17.66 -0.29
C SER A 95 4.17 17.33 -0.44
N VAL A 96 3.31 18.35 -0.42
CA VAL A 96 1.86 18.28 -0.50
C VAL A 96 1.32 19.46 -1.33
N GLU A 97 0.53 19.18 -2.36
CA GLU A 97 -0.13 20.18 -3.23
C GLU A 97 -1.63 19.99 -3.03
N LEU A 98 -2.27 21.01 -2.49
CA LEU A 98 -3.72 21.06 -2.38
C LEU A 98 -4.27 21.55 -3.71
N GLU A 99 -5.02 20.70 -4.40
CA GLU A 99 -5.85 21.10 -5.54
C GLU A 99 -7.28 21.38 -5.01
N CYS A 100 -7.90 22.48 -5.42
CA CYS A 100 -9.32 22.69 -5.17
C CYS A 100 -10.11 22.34 -6.42
N LEU A 101 -10.87 21.25 -6.36
CA LEU A 101 -11.58 20.69 -7.51
C LEU A 101 -13.07 20.94 -7.39
N ARG A 102 -13.63 21.61 -8.39
CA ARG A 102 -15.07 21.72 -8.58
C ARG A 102 -15.50 20.86 -9.76
N LEU A 103 -16.45 19.96 -9.54
CA LEU A 103 -17.09 19.22 -10.63
C LEU A 103 -17.91 20.22 -11.45
N PHE A 104 -17.55 20.39 -12.73
CA PHE A 104 -18.14 21.40 -13.57
C PHE A 104 -18.14 20.96 -15.02
N ASP A 105 -19.30 20.95 -15.65
CA ASP A 105 -19.41 20.68 -17.07
C ASP A 105 -19.54 21.98 -17.86
N VAL A 106 -18.48 22.28 -18.60
CA VAL A 106 -18.38 23.45 -19.47
C VAL A 106 -19.32 23.34 -20.68
N ARG A 107 -19.59 22.13 -21.18
CA ARG A 107 -20.38 21.91 -22.41
C ARG A 107 -21.87 22.09 -22.19
N MET A 108 -22.43 21.58 -21.10
CA MET A 108 -23.84 21.85 -20.72
C MET A 108 -23.99 23.09 -19.85
N LYS A 109 -22.88 23.79 -19.53
CA LYS A 109 -22.84 24.95 -18.63
C LYS A 109 -23.51 24.64 -17.28
N SER A 110 -23.36 23.41 -16.79
CA SER A 110 -24.05 22.92 -15.59
C SER A 110 -23.06 22.44 -14.55
N VAL A 111 -23.38 22.71 -13.28
CA VAL A 111 -22.68 22.12 -12.14
C VAL A 111 -23.34 20.77 -11.89
N ASP A 112 -22.58 19.68 -11.96
CA ASP A 112 -23.00 18.33 -11.54
C ASP A 112 -24.13 17.64 -12.34
N SER A 113 -23.84 17.15 -13.55
CA SER A 113 -24.76 16.28 -14.31
C SER A 113 -24.50 14.78 -14.06
N ALA A 114 -25.54 13.96 -14.15
CA ALA A 114 -25.43 12.49 -14.00
C ALA A 114 -24.51 11.84 -15.05
N HIS A 115 -24.41 12.43 -16.25
CA HIS A 115 -23.46 11.97 -17.26
C HIS A 115 -22.02 12.22 -16.83
N PHE A 116 -21.68 13.42 -16.37
CA PHE A 116 -20.30 13.75 -15.98
C PHE A 116 -19.86 13.08 -14.69
N ARG A 117 -20.75 12.89 -13.71
CA ARG A 117 -20.44 12.05 -12.54
C ARG A 117 -19.98 10.65 -12.95
N ARG A 118 -20.65 10.05 -13.95
CA ARG A 118 -20.28 8.73 -14.48
C ARG A 118 -18.98 8.75 -15.28
N VAL A 119 -18.72 9.77 -16.08
CA VAL A 119 -17.44 9.87 -16.82
C VAL A 119 -16.27 10.15 -15.87
N ALA A 120 -16.41 11.14 -14.98
CA ALA A 120 -15.40 11.53 -14.00
C ALA A 120 -15.04 10.39 -13.05
N SER A 121 -16.02 9.62 -12.59
CA SER A 121 -15.77 8.44 -11.74
C SER A 121 -14.99 7.31 -12.42
N ARG A 122 -14.83 7.32 -13.75
CA ARG A 122 -14.10 6.29 -14.50
C ARG A 122 -12.76 6.80 -15.02
N LEU A 123 -12.76 8.02 -15.58
CA LEU A 123 -11.54 8.63 -16.14
C LEU A 123 -10.67 9.31 -15.08
N GLU A 124 -11.26 9.79 -13.98
CA GLU A 124 -10.58 10.52 -12.90
C GLU A 124 -10.97 9.94 -11.52
N SER A 125 -11.04 8.60 -11.44
CA SER A 125 -11.59 7.84 -10.32
C SER A 125 -11.10 8.30 -8.94
N ARG A 126 -9.80 8.58 -8.80
CA ARG A 126 -9.20 9.05 -7.53
C ARG A 126 -9.69 10.44 -7.12
N ARG A 127 -9.70 11.39 -8.06
CA ARG A 127 -10.18 12.77 -7.81
C ARG A 127 -11.68 12.77 -7.53
N TYR A 128 -12.44 11.99 -8.30
CA TYR A 128 -13.88 11.89 -8.09
C TYR A 128 -14.23 11.21 -6.75
N ALA A 129 -13.51 10.15 -6.36
CA ALA A 129 -13.69 9.51 -5.05
C ALA A 129 -13.41 10.48 -3.90
N ALA A 130 -12.29 11.21 -3.96
CA ALA A 130 -11.95 12.24 -2.97
C ALA A 130 -12.98 13.38 -2.96
N HIS A 131 -13.51 13.79 -4.12
CA HIS A 131 -14.59 14.78 -4.20
C HIS A 131 -15.85 14.34 -3.45
N LEU A 132 -16.12 13.04 -3.36
CA LEU A 132 -17.21 12.46 -2.56
C LEU A 132 -16.81 12.20 -1.09
N GLY A 133 -15.57 12.50 -0.70
CA GLY A 133 -15.04 12.30 0.65
C GLY A 133 -14.60 10.86 0.94
N ALA A 134 -14.11 10.14 -0.08
CA ALA A 134 -13.35 8.91 0.12
C ALA A 134 -11.91 9.24 0.58
N THR A 135 -11.27 8.29 1.28
CA THR A 135 -9.85 8.44 1.62
C THR A 135 -8.97 8.22 0.39
N ILE A 136 -7.89 9.00 0.29
CA ILE A 136 -6.83 8.87 -0.72
C ILE A 136 -5.44 8.83 -0.08
N ASP A 137 -5.43 8.63 1.24
CA ASP A 137 -4.31 8.77 2.16
C ASP A 137 -3.34 7.60 2.04
N PHE A 138 -3.86 6.42 1.66
CA PHE A 138 -3.07 5.22 1.45
C PHE A 138 -1.90 5.49 0.50
N HIS A 139 -0.71 5.12 0.97
CA HIS A 139 0.53 5.28 0.24
C HIS A 139 1.13 3.90 -0.01
N LYS A 140 1.58 3.64 -1.24
CA LYS A 140 2.25 2.37 -1.60
C LYS A 140 1.43 1.14 -1.21
N MET A 141 0.13 1.19 -1.52
CA MET A 141 -0.77 0.03 -1.41
C MET A 141 -0.53 -0.86 -2.64
N GLU A 142 -0.06 -2.08 -2.42
CA GLU A 142 0.42 -2.98 -3.48
C GLU A 142 -0.53 -4.18 -3.64
N GLY A 143 -0.03 -5.41 -3.49
CA GLY A 143 -0.78 -6.64 -3.69
C GLY A 143 -1.78 -6.97 -2.59
N ILE A 144 -2.73 -7.83 -2.96
CA ILE A 144 -3.83 -8.28 -2.09
C ILE A 144 -3.95 -9.80 -2.12
N ALA A 145 -4.46 -10.40 -1.03
CA ALA A 145 -4.79 -11.82 -0.99
C ALA A 145 -6.10 -12.04 -0.22
N HIS A 146 -6.99 -12.85 -0.79
CA HIS A 146 -8.27 -13.20 -0.18
C HIS A 146 -8.14 -14.51 0.63
N ASP A 147 -8.57 -14.45 1.88
CA ASP A 147 -8.75 -15.57 2.78
C ASP A 147 -10.25 -15.83 2.92
N ASN A 148 -10.73 -16.79 2.13
CA ASN A 148 -12.11 -17.22 2.13
C ASN A 148 -12.52 -17.95 3.42
N ARG A 149 -11.57 -18.57 4.14
CA ARG A 149 -11.84 -19.36 5.35
C ARG A 149 -12.15 -18.48 6.54
N HIS A 150 -11.47 -17.34 6.66
CA HIS A 150 -11.69 -16.38 7.74
C HIS A 150 -12.39 -15.09 7.29
N GLU A 151 -12.85 -15.04 6.04
CA GLU A 151 -13.51 -13.89 5.42
C GLU A 151 -12.65 -12.61 5.56
N LYS A 152 -11.37 -12.70 5.21
CA LYS A 152 -10.41 -11.60 5.32
C LYS A 152 -9.82 -11.27 3.95
N LEU A 153 -9.56 -9.98 3.72
CA LEU A 153 -8.71 -9.51 2.64
C LEU A 153 -7.42 -8.96 3.25
N TYR A 154 -6.28 -9.49 2.83
CA TYR A 154 -4.98 -8.95 3.17
C TYR A 154 -4.54 -7.96 2.10
N VAL A 155 -3.95 -6.84 2.52
CA VAL A 155 -3.44 -5.78 1.63
C VAL A 155 -2.03 -5.43 2.08
N ALA A 156 -1.09 -5.48 1.15
CA ALA A 156 0.30 -5.09 1.38
C ALA A 156 0.47 -3.58 1.22
N PHE A 157 1.29 -3.01 2.10
CA PHE A 157 1.77 -1.64 2.04
C PHE A 157 3.29 -1.67 2.06
N ALA A 158 3.93 -1.32 0.94
CA ALA A 158 5.39 -1.33 0.88
C ALA A 158 6.02 -0.30 1.84
N SER A 159 5.29 0.79 2.15
CA SER A 159 5.62 1.66 3.28
C SER A 159 4.37 2.30 3.86
N LEU A 160 4.37 2.58 5.17
CA LEU A 160 3.33 3.36 5.83
C LEU A 160 3.85 4.78 6.03
N SER A 161 3.70 5.61 5.00
CA SER A 161 4.26 6.96 4.96
C SER A 161 3.43 7.89 4.07
N GLY A 162 3.95 9.07 3.72
CA GLY A 162 3.29 10.00 2.81
C GLY A 162 1.92 10.44 3.32
N GLY A 163 0.87 10.24 2.50
CA GLY A 163 -0.51 10.62 2.83
C GLY A 163 -1.09 9.95 4.08
N MET A 164 -0.46 8.89 4.60
CA MET A 164 -0.89 8.22 5.84
C MET A 164 -0.37 8.92 7.12
N LEU A 165 0.47 9.95 6.97
CA LEU A 165 0.99 10.76 8.07
C LEU A 165 0.12 12.01 8.28
N PRO A 166 0.04 12.52 9.53
CA PRO A 166 -0.71 13.72 9.80
C PRO A 166 -0.19 14.91 8.98
N ILE A 167 -1.12 15.69 8.43
CA ILE A 167 -0.80 16.98 7.85
C ILE A 167 -0.51 17.95 9.00
N ASN A 168 0.70 18.52 9.06
CA ASN A 168 1.04 19.49 10.11
C ASN A 168 0.35 20.83 9.85
N ALA A 169 -0.24 21.42 10.90
CA ALA A 169 -0.93 22.71 10.81
C ALA A 169 -0.02 23.87 10.35
N GLY A 170 1.30 23.74 10.53
CA GLY A 170 2.31 24.71 10.10
C GLY A 170 2.65 24.66 8.61
N ASP A 171 2.25 23.62 7.88
CA ASP A 171 2.68 23.40 6.49
C ASP A 171 1.87 24.16 5.43
N ALA A 172 0.77 24.86 5.79
CA ALA A 172 0.20 26.00 5.03
C ALA A 172 -1.17 26.52 5.57
N GLY A 173 -1.50 26.40 6.86
CA GLY A 173 -2.80 26.90 7.34
C GLY A 173 -4.01 26.16 6.72
N TYR A 174 -3.86 24.86 6.47
CA TYR A 174 -4.92 24.03 5.89
C TYR A 174 -6.10 23.88 6.85
N HIS A 175 -7.24 24.46 6.48
CA HIS A 175 -8.46 24.43 7.31
C HIS A 175 -9.41 23.27 7.01
N HIS A 176 -9.10 22.44 6.02
CA HIS A 176 -9.93 21.29 5.59
C HIS A 176 -9.42 19.95 6.10
N ARG A 177 -8.52 19.94 7.09
CA ARG A 177 -7.79 18.75 7.55
C ARG A 177 -8.71 17.56 7.83
N ASP A 178 -9.83 17.75 8.50
CA ASP A 178 -10.74 16.65 8.83
C ASP A 178 -11.50 16.08 7.62
N GLU A 179 -11.50 16.76 6.47
CA GLU A 179 -12.09 16.29 5.21
C GLU A 179 -11.11 15.51 4.32
N ILE A 180 -9.79 15.64 4.55
CA ILE A 180 -8.74 15.13 3.64
C ILE A 180 -7.60 14.37 4.33
N ASP A 181 -7.49 14.44 5.66
CA ASP A 181 -6.49 13.77 6.50
C ASP A 181 -7.21 12.75 7.39
N HIS A 182 -7.63 11.64 6.79
CA HIS A 182 -8.39 10.57 7.42
C HIS A 182 -7.48 9.63 8.23
N ILE A 183 -6.29 9.32 7.70
CA ILE A 183 -5.31 8.40 8.30
C ILE A 183 -4.16 9.20 8.88
N ARG A 184 -3.94 9.08 10.19
CA ARG A 184 -2.95 9.87 10.93
C ARG A 184 -2.03 8.96 11.73
N LEU A 185 -1.12 8.27 11.05
CA LEU A 185 -0.12 7.46 11.72
C LEU A 185 0.84 8.36 12.53
N PRO A 186 1.22 8.00 13.75
CA PRO A 186 2.06 8.84 14.60
C PRO A 186 3.46 9.07 14.02
N GLN A 187 3.93 8.14 13.19
CA GLN A 187 5.24 8.21 12.53
C GLN A 187 5.25 7.33 11.28
N ALA A 188 6.19 7.61 10.38
CA ALA A 188 6.42 6.79 9.19
C ALA A 188 7.00 5.43 9.57
N GLN A 189 6.51 4.37 8.92
CA GLN A 189 7.10 3.03 8.96
C GLN A 189 7.57 2.66 7.54
N ARG A 190 8.86 2.86 7.28
CA ARG A 190 9.47 2.64 5.95
C ARG A 190 9.49 1.18 5.54
N CYS A 191 9.51 0.26 6.49
CA CYS A 191 9.54 -1.18 6.23
C CYS A 191 8.15 -1.74 5.87
N GLY A 192 7.11 -0.89 5.90
CA GLY A 192 5.78 -1.26 5.47
C GLY A 192 5.09 -2.26 6.39
N GLY A 193 4.07 -2.91 5.84
CA GLY A 193 3.28 -3.89 6.57
C GLY A 193 2.13 -4.44 5.74
N ILE A 194 1.43 -5.39 6.32
CA ILE A 194 0.24 -6.02 5.77
C ILE A 194 -0.92 -5.66 6.70
N TYR A 195 -2.02 -5.24 6.11
CA TYR A 195 -3.26 -4.99 6.82
C TYR A 195 -4.28 -6.07 6.47
N ALA A 196 -5.07 -6.46 7.46
CA ALA A 196 -6.21 -7.35 7.29
C ALA A 196 -7.50 -6.54 7.33
N LEU A 197 -8.38 -6.82 6.38
CA LEU A 197 -9.71 -6.25 6.29
C LEU A 197 -10.72 -7.36 6.52
N GLN A 198 -11.64 -7.17 7.47
CA GLN A 198 -12.75 -8.10 7.65
C GLN A 198 -13.78 -7.90 6.53
N LEU A 199 -14.16 -8.98 5.87
CA LEU A 199 -15.23 -9.03 4.87
C LEU A 199 -16.54 -9.45 5.51
N LYS A 200 -17.66 -8.87 5.04
CA LYS A 200 -19.02 -9.20 5.47
C LYS A 200 -20.01 -9.05 4.33
N ALA A 201 -21.06 -9.88 4.37
CA ALA A 201 -22.27 -9.71 3.56
C ALA A 201 -23.21 -8.65 4.14
N ASP A 202 -24.31 -8.36 3.43
CA ASP A 202 -25.43 -7.53 3.89
C ASP A 202 -25.04 -6.11 4.35
N GLN A 203 -24.01 -5.54 3.72
CA GLN A 203 -23.59 -4.17 3.99
C GLN A 203 -24.37 -3.16 3.14
N THR A 204 -24.41 -1.92 3.60
CA THR A 204 -24.97 -0.80 2.85
C THR A 204 -23.90 0.22 2.52
N ASP A 205 -24.11 0.97 1.44
CA ASP A 205 -23.29 2.11 1.08
C ASP A 205 -23.58 3.33 1.98
N SER A 206 -22.83 4.41 1.77
CA SER A 206 -22.94 5.66 2.54
C SER A 206 -24.32 6.33 2.45
N ASP A 207 -25.11 5.98 1.44
CA ASP A 207 -26.46 6.50 1.22
C ASP A 207 -27.54 5.50 1.71
N GLY A 208 -27.13 4.41 2.37
CA GLY A 208 -28.02 3.38 2.91
C GLY A 208 -28.53 2.38 1.87
N ARG A 209 -27.97 2.36 0.65
CA ARG A 209 -28.37 1.38 -0.37
C ARG A 209 -27.69 0.03 -0.12
N PRO A 210 -28.42 -1.10 -0.24
CA PRO A 210 -27.81 -2.42 -0.11
C PRO A 210 -26.67 -2.63 -1.12
N MET A 211 -25.59 -3.27 -0.66
CA MET A 211 -24.49 -3.74 -1.49
C MET A 211 -24.64 -5.25 -1.70
N ASP A 212 -24.90 -5.65 -2.94
CA ASP A 212 -25.05 -7.05 -3.35
C ASP A 212 -23.68 -7.74 -3.44
N SER A 213 -23.07 -8.04 -2.28
CA SER A 213 -21.78 -8.72 -2.18
C SER A 213 -21.61 -9.35 -0.80
N ALA A 214 -21.09 -10.58 -0.76
CA ALA A 214 -20.65 -11.24 0.47
C ALA A 214 -19.29 -10.72 0.98
N TYR A 215 -18.57 -9.95 0.16
CA TYR A 215 -17.17 -9.60 0.36
C TYR A 215 -16.95 -8.11 0.58
N VAL A 216 -17.81 -7.46 1.35
CA VAL A 216 -17.66 -6.03 1.65
C VAL A 216 -16.72 -5.85 2.83
N ALA A 217 -15.57 -5.19 2.62
CA ALA A 217 -14.64 -4.90 3.71
C ALA A 217 -15.21 -3.84 4.65
N VAL A 218 -15.28 -4.13 5.95
CA VAL A 218 -15.92 -3.24 6.94
C VAL A 218 -14.93 -2.53 7.87
N ASN A 219 -13.72 -3.06 7.96
CA ASN A 219 -12.63 -2.48 8.75
C ASN A 219 -11.29 -2.85 8.14
N MET A 220 -10.25 -2.25 8.68
CA MET A 220 -8.88 -2.45 8.25
C MET A 220 -7.96 -2.27 9.46
N ARG A 221 -7.13 -3.27 9.74
CA ARG A 221 -6.22 -3.28 10.90
C ARG A 221 -4.85 -3.87 10.53
N PRO A 222 -3.77 -3.49 11.23
CA PRO A 222 -2.46 -4.07 10.97
C PRO A 222 -2.45 -5.57 11.29
N GLU A 223 -1.96 -6.37 10.36
CA GLU A 223 -1.78 -7.81 10.51
C GLU A 223 -0.34 -8.16 10.86
N LEU A 224 0.59 -7.67 10.06
CA LEU A 224 2.03 -7.90 10.17
C LEU A 224 2.76 -6.60 9.80
N LEU A 225 3.68 -6.13 10.63
CA LEU A 225 4.45 -4.92 10.36
C LEU A 225 5.93 -5.27 10.19
N GLY A 226 6.59 -4.61 9.25
CA GLY A 226 8.04 -4.60 9.17
C GLY A 226 8.65 -3.78 10.32
N ARG A 227 9.95 -3.94 10.54
CA ARG A 227 10.68 -3.19 11.57
C ARG A 227 11.94 -2.56 11.01
N SER A 228 12.24 -1.36 11.49
CA SER A 228 13.54 -0.73 11.26
C SER A 228 14.65 -1.55 11.92
N SER A 229 15.80 -1.62 11.25
CA SER A 229 16.98 -2.25 11.82
C SER A 229 17.66 -1.35 12.87
N ALA A 230 18.24 -1.97 13.89
CA ALA A 230 19.09 -1.27 14.86
C ALA A 230 20.59 -1.26 14.47
N ASN A 231 20.99 -2.03 13.43
CA ASN A 231 22.40 -2.25 13.11
C ASN A 231 23.04 -1.16 12.24
N GLY A 232 22.23 -0.26 11.64
CA GLY A 232 22.70 0.82 10.76
C GLY A 232 23.29 0.37 9.42
N VAL A 233 23.14 -0.92 9.05
CA VAL A 233 23.55 -1.48 7.76
C VAL A 233 22.35 -1.54 6.83
N ASN A 234 21.29 -2.23 7.26
CA ASN A 234 20.02 -2.30 6.54
C ASN A 234 19.09 -1.24 7.13
N ASP A 235 18.20 -0.70 6.33
CA ASP A 235 17.12 0.18 6.83
C ASP A 235 16.10 -0.65 7.61
N CYS A 236 15.85 -1.88 7.16
CA CYS A 236 14.88 -2.81 7.77
C CYS A 236 15.55 -4.04 8.40
N ASP A 237 14.97 -4.53 9.49
CA ASP A 237 15.44 -5.73 10.21
C ASP A 237 15.36 -6.94 9.28
N PRO A 238 16.49 -7.60 8.95
CA PRO A 238 16.52 -8.76 8.05
C PRO A 238 15.69 -9.95 8.51
N ASN A 239 15.30 -10.00 9.79
CA ASN A 239 14.47 -11.06 10.35
C ASN A 239 12.97 -10.73 10.29
N THR A 240 12.59 -9.62 9.65
CA THR A 240 11.20 -9.21 9.41
C THR A 240 10.95 -8.90 7.95
N ILE A 241 9.68 -8.70 7.61
CA ILE A 241 9.30 -8.21 6.28
C ILE A 241 9.80 -6.77 6.06
N ALA A 242 10.14 -6.45 4.82
CA ALA A 242 10.40 -5.08 4.38
C ALA A 242 9.83 -4.88 2.97
N GLY A 243 9.07 -3.80 2.78
CA GLY A 243 8.44 -3.50 1.50
C GLY A 243 7.60 -4.65 0.95
N PRO A 244 6.63 -5.20 1.73
CA PRO A 244 5.75 -6.22 1.19
C PRO A 244 5.01 -5.66 -0.02
N ASP A 245 4.96 -6.45 -1.10
CA ASP A 245 4.32 -6.07 -2.35
C ASP A 245 3.32 -7.16 -2.75
N ASN A 246 3.79 -8.35 -3.14
CA ASN A 246 2.90 -9.42 -3.62
C ASN A 246 2.47 -10.34 -2.47
N LEU A 247 1.18 -10.67 -2.45
CA LEU A 247 0.58 -11.56 -1.45
C LEU A 247 -0.10 -12.75 -2.13
N THR A 248 0.00 -13.93 -1.51
CA THR A 248 -0.79 -15.11 -1.87
C THR A 248 -1.24 -15.81 -0.61
N PHE A 249 -2.51 -16.20 -0.52
CA PHE A 249 -3.02 -16.97 0.61
C PHE A 249 -3.13 -18.44 0.25
N ILE A 250 -2.78 -19.33 1.19
CA ILE A 250 -2.90 -20.78 1.08
C ILE A 250 -3.94 -21.23 2.12
N PRO A 251 -5.22 -21.38 1.72
CA PRO A 251 -6.34 -21.64 2.63
C PRO A 251 -6.16 -22.85 3.55
N GLY A 252 -5.76 -24.01 3.01
CA GLY A 252 -5.62 -25.22 3.82
C GLY A 252 -4.57 -25.08 4.93
N ALA A 253 -3.52 -24.28 4.70
CA ALA A 253 -2.40 -24.16 5.62
C ALA A 253 -2.47 -22.94 6.56
N ASP A 254 -3.45 -22.06 6.37
CA ASP A 254 -3.54 -20.74 7.00
C ASP A 254 -2.22 -19.95 6.84
N LEU A 255 -1.65 -19.98 5.63
CA LEU A 255 -0.39 -19.31 5.31
C LEU A 255 -0.62 -18.17 4.34
N LEU A 256 -0.12 -16.99 4.70
CA LEU A 256 0.06 -15.88 3.80
C LEU A 256 1.51 -15.89 3.29
N ILE A 257 1.68 -16.05 1.99
CA ILE A 257 2.95 -15.82 1.30
C ILE A 257 3.11 -14.32 1.09
N VAL A 258 4.27 -13.80 1.48
CA VAL A 258 4.62 -12.39 1.38
C VAL A 258 5.89 -12.28 0.55
N ALA A 259 5.82 -11.61 -0.59
CA ALA A 259 6.97 -11.30 -1.43
C ALA A 259 7.28 -9.82 -1.35
N GLU A 260 8.57 -9.51 -1.31
CA GLU A 260 9.05 -8.15 -1.09
C GLU A 260 9.49 -7.46 -2.38
N ASP A 261 9.18 -6.16 -2.45
CA ASP A 261 9.85 -5.16 -3.30
C ASP A 261 10.23 -3.97 -2.41
N ASN A 262 11.40 -4.02 -1.77
CA ASN A 262 11.86 -2.90 -0.94
C ASN A 262 13.03 -2.13 -1.57
N ASP A 263 13.16 -0.85 -1.22
CA ASP A 263 14.24 0.01 -1.71
C ASP A 263 15.53 -0.09 -0.85
N ASP A 264 15.65 -1.05 0.08
CA ASP A 264 16.85 -1.25 0.89
C ASP A 264 17.99 -1.81 0.03
N ILE A 265 19.12 -1.12 0.03
CA ILE A 265 20.22 -1.35 -0.93
C ILE A 265 21.11 -2.52 -0.50
N PHE A 266 21.14 -2.86 0.78
CA PHE A 266 22.06 -3.87 1.33
C PHE A 266 21.37 -5.21 1.64
N ARG A 267 20.07 -5.28 1.39
CA ARG A 267 19.22 -6.45 1.65
C ARG A 267 18.69 -6.99 0.33
N ASN A 268 18.82 -8.31 0.13
CA ASN A 268 18.07 -8.97 -0.93
C ASN A 268 16.60 -9.06 -0.52
N ASP A 269 15.70 -8.93 -1.49
CA ASP A 269 14.29 -9.19 -1.26
C ASP A 269 14.04 -10.67 -0.95
N MET A 270 13.07 -10.89 -0.08
CA MET A 270 12.78 -12.20 0.48
C MET A 270 11.34 -12.60 0.19
N VAL A 271 11.11 -13.92 0.20
CA VAL A 271 9.76 -14.48 0.25
C VAL A 271 9.59 -15.13 1.62
N TRP A 272 8.47 -14.79 2.26
CA TRP A 272 8.11 -15.26 3.58
C TRP A 272 6.82 -16.06 3.54
N THR A 273 6.71 -16.99 4.47
CA THR A 273 5.43 -17.55 4.90
C THR A 273 5.08 -16.92 6.24
N TYR A 274 3.85 -16.43 6.37
CA TYR A 274 3.30 -15.92 7.60
C TYR A 274 2.08 -16.76 7.97
N ARG A 275 2.09 -17.42 9.14
CA ARG A 275 0.92 -18.14 9.62
C ARG A 275 -0.13 -17.17 10.14
N VAL A 276 -1.25 -17.03 9.42
CA VAL A 276 -2.42 -16.33 9.94
C VAL A 276 -3.11 -17.26 10.94
N SER A 277 -3.55 -16.74 12.09
CA SER A 277 -4.35 -17.55 13.02
C SER A 277 -5.21 -16.64 13.88
N ASP A 278 -6.40 -17.12 14.21
CA ASP A 278 -7.31 -16.51 15.17
C ASP A 278 -7.52 -17.49 16.35
N PRO A 279 -7.16 -17.12 17.60
CA PRO A 279 -6.55 -15.85 18.01
C PRO A 279 -5.07 -15.72 17.60
N LYS A 280 -4.60 -14.47 17.51
CA LYS A 280 -3.19 -14.13 17.26
C LYS A 280 -2.33 -14.63 18.44
N PRO A 281 -1.28 -15.45 18.24
CA PRO A 281 -0.29 -15.75 19.26
C PRO A 281 0.48 -14.48 19.62
N GLU A 282 0.99 -14.43 20.85
CA GLU A 282 1.54 -13.24 21.50
C GLU A 282 2.75 -12.58 20.79
N SER A 283 3.37 -13.21 19.78
CA SER A 283 4.39 -12.54 18.95
C SER A 283 4.35 -12.95 17.47
N ALA A 284 4.43 -11.95 16.58
CA ALA A 284 4.44 -12.14 15.13
C ALA A 284 5.72 -12.82 14.62
N GLU A 285 6.84 -12.68 15.34
CA GLU A 285 8.15 -13.26 14.99
C GLU A 285 8.14 -14.78 14.94
N ARG A 286 7.33 -15.45 15.78
CA ARG A 286 7.24 -16.92 15.79
C ARG A 286 6.39 -17.48 14.65
N LYS A 287 5.79 -16.63 13.80
CA LYS A 287 4.91 -17.01 12.68
C LYS A 287 5.50 -16.75 11.29
N LEU A 288 6.61 -16.03 11.22
CA LEU A 288 7.21 -15.57 9.98
C LEU A 288 8.43 -16.44 9.64
N THR A 289 8.37 -17.18 8.55
CA THR A 289 9.48 -18.04 8.10
C THR A 289 9.93 -17.63 6.70
N ARG A 290 11.22 -17.30 6.57
CA ARG A 290 11.82 -17.04 5.26
C ARG A 290 11.89 -18.34 4.47
N ILE A 291 11.34 -18.35 3.27
CA ILE A 291 11.34 -19.53 2.38
C ILE A 291 12.20 -19.34 1.14
N ALA A 292 12.48 -18.09 0.75
CA ALA A 292 13.41 -17.78 -0.32
C ALA A 292 14.02 -16.38 -0.15
N SER A 293 15.14 -16.15 -0.84
CA SER A 293 15.69 -14.84 -1.14
C SER A 293 15.98 -14.77 -2.64
N VAL A 294 15.63 -13.67 -3.29
CA VAL A 294 15.94 -13.47 -4.71
C VAL A 294 17.36 -12.92 -4.89
N PRO A 295 17.93 -12.99 -6.11
CA PRO A 295 19.23 -12.37 -6.40
C PRO A 295 19.26 -10.89 -6.03
N TYR A 296 20.47 -10.36 -5.80
CA TYR A 296 20.66 -8.97 -5.43
C TYR A 296 19.98 -8.02 -6.41
N GLY A 297 19.30 -7.02 -5.88
CA GLY A 297 18.62 -5.98 -6.64
C GLY A 297 17.44 -6.44 -7.50
N ALA A 298 17.05 -7.72 -7.41
CA ALA A 298 15.76 -8.19 -7.88
C ALA A 298 14.65 -7.77 -6.90
N GLU A 299 13.41 -7.83 -7.36
CA GLU A 299 12.23 -7.93 -6.50
C GLU A 299 11.63 -9.33 -6.57
N ALA A 300 10.97 -9.76 -5.50
CA ALA A 300 10.18 -10.98 -5.51
C ALA A 300 8.72 -10.64 -5.84
N THR A 301 8.22 -11.13 -6.97
CA THR A 301 6.88 -10.83 -7.47
C THR A 301 6.17 -12.09 -7.96
N SER A 302 4.88 -11.95 -8.31
CA SER A 302 4.06 -13.00 -8.93
C SER A 302 4.10 -14.31 -8.14
N THR A 303 4.10 -14.20 -6.80
CA THR A 303 3.93 -15.38 -5.97
C THR A 303 2.53 -15.91 -6.18
N TYR A 304 2.43 -17.20 -6.50
CA TYR A 304 1.14 -17.86 -6.69
C TYR A 304 1.25 -19.33 -6.30
N PHE A 305 0.22 -19.83 -5.63
CA PHE A 305 0.17 -21.21 -5.16
C PHE A 305 -0.75 -22.03 -6.07
N TYR A 306 -0.17 -23.01 -6.73
CA TYR A 306 -0.88 -24.04 -7.48
C TYR A 306 -1.07 -25.22 -6.53
N ASP A 307 -2.30 -25.44 -6.10
CA ASP A 307 -2.65 -26.34 -5.00
C ASP A 307 -2.66 -27.82 -5.41
N ASN A 308 -3.03 -28.14 -6.65
CA ASN A 308 -3.04 -29.51 -7.14
C ASN A 308 -2.82 -29.59 -8.65
N TYR A 309 -1.57 -29.83 -9.03
CA TYR A 309 -1.16 -30.20 -10.37
C TYR A 309 -0.67 -31.64 -10.38
N HIS A 310 -1.53 -32.56 -10.83
CA HIS A 310 -1.26 -34.01 -10.87
C HIS A 310 -0.81 -34.62 -9.52
N GLY A 311 -1.44 -34.20 -8.41
CA GLY A 311 -1.13 -34.71 -7.07
C GLY A 311 0.01 -33.99 -6.36
N TYR A 312 0.54 -32.93 -6.96
CA TYR A 312 1.57 -32.08 -6.38
C TYR A 312 1.18 -30.60 -6.38
N ALA A 313 1.57 -29.89 -5.33
CA ALA A 313 1.44 -28.45 -5.23
C ALA A 313 2.77 -27.75 -5.52
N TYR A 314 2.68 -26.50 -5.98
CA TYR A 314 3.82 -25.65 -6.33
C TYR A 314 3.56 -24.22 -5.89
N LEU A 315 4.54 -23.62 -5.22
CA LEU A 315 4.60 -22.17 -5.07
C LEU A 315 5.53 -21.60 -6.13
N MET A 316 5.00 -20.77 -7.01
CA MET A 316 5.78 -20.03 -8.00
C MET A 316 6.31 -18.74 -7.37
N VAL A 317 7.52 -18.35 -7.75
CA VAL A 317 8.14 -17.07 -7.37
C VAL A 317 8.86 -16.53 -8.58
N VAL A 318 8.68 -15.25 -8.90
CA VAL A 318 9.44 -14.58 -9.96
C VAL A 318 10.41 -13.58 -9.33
N ALA A 319 11.70 -13.73 -9.61
CA ALA A 319 12.68 -12.68 -9.36
C ALA A 319 12.69 -11.75 -10.58
N GLN A 320 12.01 -10.60 -10.48
CA GLN A 320 11.98 -9.62 -11.55
C GLN A 320 13.22 -8.74 -11.48
N LYS A 321 13.71 -8.30 -12.66
CA LYS A 321 14.79 -7.32 -12.81
C LYS A 321 16.01 -7.62 -11.92
N PRO A 322 16.57 -8.84 -11.94
CA PRO A 322 17.75 -9.15 -11.13
C PRO A 322 18.87 -8.15 -11.41
N TYR A 323 19.51 -7.67 -10.34
CA TYR A 323 20.51 -6.60 -10.36
C TYR A 323 19.98 -5.22 -10.86
N GLY A 324 18.66 -5.06 -11.01
CA GLY A 324 18.01 -3.87 -11.56
C GLY A 324 17.90 -2.72 -10.56
N LYS A 325 17.82 -3.00 -9.26
CA LYS A 325 18.05 -2.00 -8.20
C LYS A 325 19.55 -1.69 -8.17
N THR A 326 19.98 -0.84 -9.10
CA THR A 326 21.39 -0.51 -9.28
C THR A 326 21.88 0.43 -8.19
N LEU A 327 23.16 0.30 -7.86
CA LEU A 327 23.92 1.27 -7.07
C LEU A 327 23.97 2.68 -7.68
N SER A 328 23.38 2.96 -8.85
CA SER A 328 23.33 4.32 -9.43
C SER A 328 22.63 5.31 -8.48
N ARG A 329 21.54 4.90 -7.82
CA ARG A 329 20.88 5.68 -6.74
C ARG A 329 21.80 5.97 -5.56
N TYR A 330 22.81 5.12 -5.33
CA TYR A 330 23.80 5.23 -4.27
C TYR A 330 25.08 5.96 -4.74
N ALA A 331 25.44 5.90 -6.01
CA ALA A 331 26.57 6.62 -6.60
C ALA A 331 26.38 8.14 -6.48
N ASP A 332 25.16 8.64 -6.65
CA ASP A 332 24.82 10.04 -6.38
C ASP A 332 24.93 10.38 -4.88
N ARG A 333 24.51 9.48 -3.99
CA ARG A 333 24.62 9.66 -2.53
C ARG A 333 26.06 9.56 -2.02
N MET A 334 26.89 8.73 -2.63
CA MET A 334 28.33 8.63 -2.35
C MET A 334 29.09 9.84 -2.89
N ARG A 335 28.77 10.28 -4.12
CA ARG A 335 29.37 11.46 -4.75
C ARG A 335 29.07 12.74 -3.98
N THR A 336 27.91 12.82 -3.32
CA THR A 336 27.51 13.95 -2.45
C THR A 336 27.95 13.80 -1.00
N GLY A 337 28.57 12.66 -0.61
CA GLY A 337 29.00 12.39 0.77
C GLY A 337 27.86 12.12 1.77
N ALA A 338 26.64 11.89 1.27
CA ALA A 338 25.43 11.73 2.07
C ALA A 338 25.31 10.34 2.73
N VAL A 339 26.07 9.34 2.28
CA VAL A 339 26.16 8.03 2.94
C VAL A 339 27.62 7.55 2.96
N GLN A 340 28.09 7.16 4.14
CA GLN A 340 29.36 6.44 4.30
C GLN A 340 29.06 4.95 4.40
N PHE A 341 29.81 4.11 3.67
CA PHE A 341 29.79 2.67 3.96
C PHE A 341 30.06 2.46 5.45
N PRO A 342 29.26 1.64 6.16
CA PRO A 342 29.60 1.21 7.49
C PRO A 342 31.07 0.73 7.49
N PRO A 343 31.90 1.15 8.46
CA PRO A 343 33.33 0.84 8.47
C PRO A 343 33.65 -0.64 8.25
N GLN A 344 32.73 -1.52 8.67
CA GLN A 344 32.77 -2.98 8.58
C GLN A 344 32.57 -3.52 7.15
N LEU A 345 31.96 -2.74 6.26
CA LEU A 345 31.51 -3.18 4.94
C LEU A 345 32.36 -2.67 3.77
N ARG A 346 33.37 -1.83 4.06
CA ARG A 346 34.21 -1.17 3.04
C ARG A 346 35.01 -2.13 2.14
N GLY A 347 35.28 -3.36 2.59
CA GLY A 347 36.00 -4.39 1.81
C GLY A 347 35.08 -5.20 0.89
N GLU A 348 34.12 -5.92 1.47
CA GLU A 348 33.21 -6.83 0.77
C GLU A 348 32.29 -6.10 -0.22
N TYR A 349 31.82 -4.90 0.11
CA TYR A 349 30.94 -4.14 -0.77
C TYR A 349 31.67 -3.35 -1.85
N ARG A 350 33.00 -3.19 -1.74
CA ARG A 350 33.80 -2.65 -2.85
C ARG A 350 33.84 -3.64 -4.00
N GLU A 351 34.02 -4.92 -3.71
CA GLU A 351 33.98 -5.98 -4.71
C GLU A 351 32.58 -6.12 -5.32
N LEU A 352 31.52 -6.08 -4.49
CA LEU A 352 30.14 -6.05 -4.99
C LEU A 352 29.87 -4.80 -5.85
N TYR A 353 30.36 -3.63 -5.44
CA TYR A 353 30.25 -2.39 -6.20
C TYR A 353 30.96 -2.49 -7.56
N GLU A 354 32.19 -3.02 -7.60
CA GLU A 354 32.94 -3.26 -8.83
C GLU A 354 32.25 -4.32 -9.72
N LEU A 355 31.63 -5.34 -9.13
CA LEU A 355 30.87 -6.36 -9.85
C LEU A 355 29.58 -5.80 -10.47
N LEU A 356 28.84 -4.96 -9.74
CA LEU A 356 27.59 -4.34 -10.18
C LEU A 356 27.80 -3.21 -11.21
N GLN A 357 29.03 -2.70 -11.36
CA GLN A 357 29.38 -1.80 -12.46
C GLN A 357 29.59 -2.53 -13.80
N LYS A 358 29.78 -3.86 -13.77
CA LYS A 358 29.93 -4.64 -15.01
C LYS A 358 28.57 -4.75 -15.71
N PRO A 359 28.53 -4.70 -17.04
CA PRO A 359 27.30 -4.96 -17.78
C PRO A 359 26.73 -6.31 -17.37
N ILE A 360 25.45 -6.35 -16.99
CA ILE A 360 24.73 -7.61 -16.77
C ILE A 360 24.69 -8.34 -18.14
N PRO A 361 25.18 -9.58 -18.25
CA PRO A 361 25.09 -10.33 -19.49
C PRO A 361 23.64 -10.46 -19.94
N GLU A 362 23.39 -10.42 -21.25
CA GLU A 362 22.04 -10.34 -21.82
C GLU A 362 21.15 -11.51 -21.36
N GLU A 363 21.74 -12.70 -21.19
CA GLU A 363 21.09 -13.90 -20.70
C GLU A 363 20.55 -13.79 -19.26
N TYR A 364 21.01 -12.81 -18.47
CA TYR A 364 20.56 -12.57 -17.10
C TYR A 364 19.65 -11.34 -16.96
N LYS A 365 19.33 -10.64 -18.05
CA LYS A 365 18.43 -9.45 -18.00
C LYS A 365 16.94 -9.80 -17.93
N GLY A 366 16.59 -11.07 -18.08
CA GLY A 366 15.23 -11.57 -17.94
C GLY A 366 14.79 -11.75 -16.48
N ALA A 367 13.51 -12.01 -16.27
CA ALA A 367 13.01 -12.48 -14.98
C ALA A 367 13.43 -13.94 -14.76
N ILE A 368 13.80 -14.28 -13.52
CA ILE A 368 14.08 -15.66 -13.13
C ILE A 368 12.81 -16.24 -12.51
N ILE A 369 12.30 -17.33 -13.09
CA ILE A 369 11.14 -18.05 -12.56
C ILE A 369 11.66 -19.19 -11.69
N GLY A 370 11.30 -19.15 -10.40
CA GLY A 370 11.57 -20.21 -9.44
C GLY A 370 10.29 -20.93 -9.04
N THR A 371 10.45 -22.19 -8.64
CA THR A 371 9.36 -23.02 -8.12
C THR A 371 9.79 -23.66 -6.81
N ILE A 372 8.94 -23.61 -5.79
CA ILE A 372 9.11 -24.37 -4.54
C ILE A 372 8.13 -25.54 -4.60
N GLY A 373 8.67 -26.74 -4.76
CA GLY A 373 7.93 -27.98 -4.97
C GLY A 373 8.80 -29.04 -5.68
N PRO A 374 8.25 -30.20 -6.06
CA PRO A 374 6.85 -30.59 -5.87
C PRO A 374 6.53 -30.94 -4.41
N ILE A 375 5.39 -30.45 -3.89
CA ILE A 375 4.89 -30.83 -2.55
C ILE A 375 3.75 -31.83 -2.74
N PRO A 376 3.82 -33.07 -2.24
CA PRO A 376 2.72 -34.02 -2.37
C PRO A 376 1.43 -33.47 -1.75
N VAL A 377 0.33 -33.43 -2.49
CA VAL A 377 -0.97 -32.90 -1.99
C VAL A 377 -1.43 -33.66 -0.74
N ALA A 378 -1.16 -34.96 -0.66
CA ALA A 378 -1.45 -35.77 0.53
C ALA A 378 -0.72 -35.34 1.81
N SER A 379 0.33 -34.50 1.69
CA SER A 379 1.04 -33.92 2.83
C SER A 379 0.55 -32.53 3.22
N LEU A 380 -0.29 -31.91 2.39
CA LEU A 380 -0.90 -30.62 2.69
C LEU A 380 -2.12 -30.82 3.60
N PRO A 381 -2.40 -29.87 4.48
CA PRO A 381 -3.69 -29.81 5.14
C PRO A 381 -4.82 -29.79 4.10
N ALA A 382 -5.97 -30.36 4.44
CA ALA A 382 -7.13 -30.37 3.56
C ALA A 382 -7.50 -28.92 3.16
N MET A 383 -7.57 -28.69 1.85
CA MET A 383 -8.10 -27.44 1.30
C MET A 383 -9.63 -27.44 1.47
N PRO A 384 -10.27 -26.29 1.75
CA PRO A 384 -11.72 -26.20 1.73
C PRO A 384 -12.26 -26.62 0.36
N GLU A 385 -13.37 -27.37 0.33
CA GLU A 385 -14.00 -27.85 -0.92
C GLU A 385 -14.45 -26.69 -1.85
N ASP A 386 -14.53 -25.46 -1.32
CA ASP A 386 -14.94 -24.23 -2.01
C ASP A 386 -13.81 -23.19 -2.17
N ALA A 387 -12.53 -23.60 -2.21
CA ALA A 387 -11.46 -22.70 -2.63
C ALA A 387 -11.54 -22.52 -4.17
N PRO A 388 -11.83 -21.29 -4.67
CA PRO A 388 -12.00 -21.05 -6.10
C PRO A 388 -10.71 -21.23 -6.92
#